data_AF-A0A7V4G1Z8-F1
#
_entry.id   AF-A0A7V4G1Z8-F1
#
_cell.length_a   1.000
_cell.length_b   1.000
_cell.length_c   1.000
_cell.angle_alpha   90.00
_cell.angle_beta   90.00
_cell.angle_gamma   90.00
#
_symmetry.space_group_name_H-M   'P 1'
#
loop_
_entity.id
_entity.type
_entity.pdbx_description
1 polymer ?
#
loop_
_entity_poly.entity_id
_entity_poly.type
_entity_poly.pdbx_seq_one_letter_code
_entity_poly.pdbx_strand_id
1 'polypeptide(L)'
;MRRRINRREFLALSGSLATGALLAGCVAPVSPPGAAPAAGEEMPAKQVSLNVIHGPDETGWTAKEYELFEQQTGIHVEVTTVPYWGHREKLLADFAAKAGSYDFFVIDCIEVAEYAEAGWALDVTDWVTPEMKEDILPFAAEGMIYQGRWYGLPFISEWKSTVYNARMFSEAGFDQLASTFDEFVVQCQAIQKAGLVKYATAWSWFQGECLICDFVALAACFGGQFFDEQNNPLFNQGGAVNALQWMVDSIYKYEITDPASLTFTESEVDDAMQAGEIAFSFRWGLPLIPLNNPEISKVVGECKIGLSPSYDGKHSACVSGPMGLSINAFTKHPEEAWQVLNFRAGREGAKRNA
;
A
#
# COMPACT_ATOMS: atom_id res chain seq x y z
N MET A 1 -2.74 53.47 -15.37
CA MET A 1 -2.11 53.73 -14.07
C MET A 1 -2.98 53.09 -12.98
N ARG A 2 -2.67 51.85 -12.57
CA ARG A 2 -3.39 51.10 -11.52
C ARG A 2 -2.37 50.77 -10.42
N ARG A 3 -2.58 51.29 -9.21
CA ARG A 3 -1.68 51.12 -8.07
C ARG A 3 -1.92 49.73 -7.47
N ARG A 4 -0.88 48.88 -7.43
CA ARG A 4 -0.93 47.57 -6.75
C ARG A 4 -0.77 47.78 -5.25
N ILE A 5 -1.81 47.44 -4.49
CA ILE A 5 -1.80 47.37 -3.02
C ILE A 5 -0.99 46.13 -2.64
N ASN A 6 -0.04 46.23 -1.71
CA ASN A 6 0.78 45.11 -1.29
C ASN A 6 0.27 44.47 0.02
N ARG A 7 0.71 43.24 0.30
CA ARG A 7 0.25 42.38 1.41
C ARG A 7 0.30 43.04 2.80
N ARG A 8 1.08 44.10 3.02
CA ARG A 8 1.14 44.83 4.29
C ARG A 8 -0.01 45.82 4.49
N GLU A 9 -0.62 46.31 3.41
CA GLU A 9 -1.79 47.21 3.46
C GLU A 9 -3.11 46.43 3.64
N PHE A 10 -3.15 45.15 3.23
CA PHE A 10 -4.32 44.29 3.41
C PHE A 10 -4.52 43.85 4.87
N LEU A 11 -3.44 43.73 5.64
CA LEU A 11 -3.48 43.31 7.06
C LEU A 11 -3.76 44.47 8.04
N ALA A 12 -3.80 45.71 7.56
CA ALA A 12 -4.10 46.88 8.38
C ALA A 12 -5.60 47.27 8.37
N LEU A 13 -6.44 46.58 7.59
CA LEU A 13 -7.85 46.96 7.37
C LEU A 13 -8.89 46.03 8.03
N SER A 14 -8.47 44.99 8.76
CA SER A 14 -9.39 44.05 9.43
C SER A 14 -9.31 44.09 10.96
N GLY A 15 -8.60 45.07 11.54
CA GLY A 15 -8.58 45.32 12.97
C GLY A 15 -9.56 46.41 13.39
N SER A 16 -10.52 46.03 14.25
CA SER A 16 -11.28 46.88 15.20
C SER A 16 -12.65 47.41 14.78
N LEU A 17 -13.67 46.87 15.49
CA LEU A 17 -15.02 47.37 15.84
C LEU A 17 -16.05 46.24 15.56
N ALA A 18 -16.78 45.67 16.51
CA ALA A 18 -17.38 46.29 17.68
C ALA A 18 -17.62 45.28 18.83
N THR A 19 -17.28 45.73 20.03
CA THR A 19 -17.82 45.29 21.32
C THR A 19 -19.24 45.81 21.47
N GLY A 20 -20.20 44.94 21.83
CA GLY A 20 -21.58 45.34 22.15
C GLY A 20 -22.34 44.17 22.77
N ALA A 21 -22.47 44.21 24.09
CA ALA A 21 -23.04 43.17 24.94
C ALA A 21 -24.58 43.04 24.82
N LEU A 22 -25.08 41.81 24.87
CA LEU A 22 -26.42 41.49 25.36
C LEU A 22 -26.33 40.26 26.28
N LEU A 23 -26.43 40.52 27.58
CA LEU A 23 -26.67 39.54 28.62
C LEU A 23 -28.10 39.00 28.46
N ALA A 24 -28.23 37.73 28.08
CA ALA A 24 -29.44 36.95 28.27
C ALA A 24 -29.07 35.73 29.12
N GLY A 25 -29.37 35.81 30.41
CA GLY A 25 -29.20 34.70 31.35
C GLY A 25 -30.20 33.59 31.03
N CYS A 26 -29.70 32.42 30.68
CA CYS A 26 -30.50 31.20 30.69
C CYS A 26 -30.70 30.77 32.15
N VAL A 27 -31.88 31.08 32.66
CA VAL A 27 -32.45 30.47 33.86
C VAL A 27 -32.64 28.98 33.57
N ALA A 28 -31.98 28.13 34.36
CA ALA A 28 -32.24 26.69 34.36
C ALA A 28 -33.71 26.44 34.77
N PRO A 29 -34.49 25.62 34.04
CA PRO A 29 -35.82 25.26 34.50
C PRO A 29 -35.69 24.38 35.75
N VAL A 30 -36.33 24.84 36.83
CA VAL A 30 -36.54 24.06 38.05
C VAL A 30 -37.50 22.92 37.72
N SER A 31 -37.01 21.68 37.77
CA SER A 31 -37.86 20.48 37.71
C SER A 31 -38.61 20.28 39.04
N PRO A 32 -39.87 19.80 39.04
CA PRO A 32 -40.60 19.51 40.27
C PRO A 32 -40.03 18.29 41.00
N PRO A 33 -40.20 18.19 42.34
CA PRO A 33 -39.72 17.05 43.10
C PRO A 33 -40.67 15.86 42.96
N GLY A 34 -40.13 14.68 42.61
CA GLY A 34 -40.75 13.40 42.92
C GLY A 34 -41.22 12.56 41.73
N ALA A 35 -40.31 11.81 41.14
CA ALA A 35 -40.59 10.46 40.66
C ALA A 35 -39.34 9.61 40.93
N ALA A 36 -39.51 8.49 41.63
CA ALA A 36 -38.42 7.56 41.95
C ALA A 36 -37.76 7.05 40.66
N PRO A 37 -36.43 6.80 40.64
CA PRO A 37 -35.81 6.17 39.48
C PRO A 37 -36.37 4.75 39.34
N ALA A 38 -36.93 4.45 38.18
CA ALA A 38 -37.16 3.09 37.75
C ALA A 38 -35.81 2.36 37.70
N ALA A 39 -35.85 1.06 38.03
CA ALA A 39 -34.71 0.16 38.06
C ALA A 39 -33.86 0.30 36.77
N GLY A 40 -32.54 0.33 36.96
CA GLY A 40 -31.56 0.68 35.96
C GLY A 40 -31.69 -0.12 34.66
N GLU A 41 -31.77 0.61 33.55
CA GLU A 41 -31.19 0.15 32.30
C GLU A 41 -29.70 -0.09 32.56
N GLU A 42 -29.24 -1.32 32.34
CA GLU A 42 -27.81 -1.59 32.20
C GLU A 42 -27.27 -0.61 31.17
N MET A 43 -26.35 0.26 31.59
CA MET A 43 -25.56 1.00 30.62
C MET A 43 -24.89 -0.03 29.72
N PRO A 44 -24.93 0.10 28.38
CA PRO A 44 -24.14 -0.76 27.52
C PRO A 44 -22.69 -0.66 27.98
N ALA A 45 -22.05 -1.83 28.16
CA ALA A 45 -20.64 -1.94 28.51
C ALA A 45 -19.84 -0.95 27.66
N LYS A 46 -18.88 -0.24 28.27
CA LYS A 46 -18.04 0.77 27.57
C LYS A 46 -17.66 0.25 26.17
N GLN A 47 -18.25 0.84 25.14
CA GLN A 47 -17.90 0.55 23.76
C GLN A 47 -16.43 0.93 23.57
N VAL A 48 -15.56 -0.05 23.42
CA VAL A 48 -14.15 0.19 23.11
C VAL A 48 -14.11 0.70 21.68
N SER A 49 -13.42 1.82 21.46
CA SER A 49 -13.23 2.42 20.14
C SER A 49 -11.75 2.42 19.82
N LEU A 50 -11.38 1.71 18.77
CA LEU A 50 -10.01 1.65 18.26
C LEU A 50 -9.86 2.58 17.07
N ASN A 51 -8.67 3.12 16.88
CA ASN A 51 -8.34 3.97 15.75
C ASN A 51 -7.26 3.30 14.89
N VAL A 52 -7.44 3.33 13.57
CA VAL A 52 -6.46 2.82 12.60
C VAL A 52 -6.19 3.85 11.53
N ILE A 53 -4.97 3.84 10.99
CA ILE A 53 -4.61 4.57 9.79
C ILE A 53 -4.50 3.61 8.60
N HIS A 54 -5.16 3.92 7.49
CA HIS A 54 -5.24 3.06 6.29
C HIS A 54 -5.18 3.86 4.98
N GLY A 55 -4.90 3.14 3.88
CA GLY A 55 -4.82 3.66 2.51
C GLY A 55 -6.19 4.00 1.91
N PRO A 56 -6.24 4.82 0.85
CA PRO A 56 -7.50 5.18 0.17
C PRO A 56 -8.10 4.00 -0.61
N ASP A 57 -7.29 3.04 -1.05
CA ASP A 57 -7.74 1.90 -1.87
C ASP A 57 -8.53 0.83 -1.09
N GLU A 58 -8.71 1.05 0.21
CA GLU A 58 -9.32 0.08 1.12
C GLU A 58 -10.69 0.50 1.66
N THR A 59 -11.15 1.73 1.41
CA THR A 59 -12.21 2.32 2.25
C THR A 59 -13.61 1.70 2.08
N GLY A 60 -13.88 0.99 0.98
CA GLY A 60 -15.19 0.38 0.76
C GLY A 60 -15.36 -1.00 1.40
N TRP A 61 -14.33 -1.84 1.33
CA TRP A 61 -14.39 -3.22 1.82
C TRP A 61 -13.82 -3.32 3.25
N THR A 62 -12.74 -2.60 3.56
CA THR A 62 -12.19 -2.55 4.93
C THR A 62 -13.19 -1.97 5.93
N ALA A 63 -13.98 -0.97 5.53
CA ALA A 63 -15.07 -0.44 6.36
C ALA A 63 -16.14 -1.52 6.68
N LYS A 64 -16.59 -2.28 5.69
CA LYS A 64 -17.58 -3.37 5.88
C LYS A 64 -17.07 -4.47 6.80
N GLU A 65 -15.77 -4.75 6.74
CA GLU A 65 -15.15 -5.75 7.59
C GLU A 65 -15.03 -5.28 9.04
N TYR A 66 -14.76 -3.99 9.27
CA TYR A 66 -14.81 -3.42 10.61
C TYR A 66 -16.24 -3.31 11.15
N GLU A 67 -17.23 -3.03 10.31
CA GLU A 67 -18.65 -3.13 10.70
C GLU A 67 -19.02 -4.56 11.13
N LEU A 68 -18.57 -5.57 10.38
CA LEU A 68 -18.78 -6.98 10.72
C LEU A 68 -18.07 -7.35 12.04
N PHE A 69 -16.85 -6.85 12.24
CA PHE A 69 -16.12 -7.03 13.49
C PHE A 69 -16.87 -6.42 14.68
N GLU A 70 -17.37 -5.18 14.52
CA GLU A 70 -18.15 -4.51 15.56
C GLU A 70 -19.43 -5.27 15.89
N GLN A 71 -20.14 -5.80 14.88
CA GLN A 71 -21.34 -6.63 15.11
C GLN A 71 -21.03 -7.91 15.91
N GLN A 72 -19.84 -8.48 15.74
CA GLN A 72 -19.45 -9.73 16.42
C GLN A 72 -18.89 -9.50 17.82
N THR A 73 -18.26 -8.36 18.07
CA THR A 73 -17.45 -8.12 19.29
C THR A 73 -17.96 -6.97 20.16
N GLY A 74 -18.73 -6.04 19.58
CA GLY A 74 -19.10 -4.78 20.19
C GLY A 74 -17.96 -3.74 20.23
N ILE A 75 -16.82 -3.99 19.58
CA ILE A 75 -15.68 -3.08 19.51
C ILE A 75 -15.77 -2.27 18.21
N HIS A 76 -15.80 -0.95 18.33
CA HIS A 76 -15.84 -0.03 17.20
C HIS A 76 -14.43 0.25 16.66
N VAL A 77 -14.28 0.41 15.35
CA VAL A 77 -13.01 0.77 14.70
C VAL A 77 -13.22 1.99 13.82
N GLU A 78 -12.59 3.11 14.18
CA GLU A 78 -12.57 4.35 13.43
C GLU A 78 -11.36 4.35 12.46
N VAL A 79 -11.63 4.54 11.17
CA VAL A 79 -10.59 4.48 10.11
C VAL A 79 -10.19 5.90 9.68
N THR A 80 -8.93 6.24 9.89
CA THR A 80 -8.31 7.43 9.29
C THR A 80 -7.70 7.08 7.94
N THR A 81 -8.36 7.51 6.86
CA THR A 81 -7.85 7.32 5.50
C THR A 81 -6.84 8.40 5.12
N VAL A 82 -5.68 7.98 4.62
CA VAL A 82 -4.65 8.84 4.03
C VAL A 82 -4.00 8.15 2.82
N PRO A 83 -3.51 8.91 1.82
CA PRO A 83 -2.66 8.34 0.76
C PRO A 83 -1.49 7.57 1.37
N TYR A 84 -1.12 6.43 0.78
CA TYR A 84 -0.06 5.53 1.28
C TYR A 84 1.23 6.29 1.68
N TRP A 85 1.71 7.18 0.79
CA TRP A 85 2.88 8.04 1.02
C TRP A 85 2.81 8.90 2.29
N GLY A 86 1.62 9.22 2.79
CA GLY A 86 1.40 10.02 3.99
C GLY A 86 1.22 9.20 5.28
N HIS A 87 1.17 7.87 5.21
CA HIS A 87 0.98 7.00 6.37
C HIS A 87 2.15 7.13 7.35
N ARG A 88 3.34 6.89 6.82
CA ARG A 88 4.58 6.87 7.60
C ARG A 88 4.80 8.17 8.36
N GLU A 89 4.63 9.33 7.72
CA GLU A 89 4.82 10.62 8.39
C GLU A 89 3.86 10.82 9.58
N LYS A 90 2.61 10.39 9.46
CA LYS A 90 1.63 10.48 10.56
C LYS A 90 1.93 9.49 11.69
N LEU A 91 2.31 8.26 11.35
CA LEU A 91 2.72 7.25 12.32
C LEU A 91 3.95 7.71 13.11
N LEU A 92 4.98 8.21 12.43
CA LEU A 92 6.17 8.75 13.10
C LEU A 92 5.85 9.91 14.05
N ALA A 93 4.93 10.79 13.68
CA ALA A 93 4.47 11.86 14.56
C ALA A 93 3.76 11.32 15.81
N ASP A 94 2.90 10.31 15.66
CA ASP A 94 2.24 9.63 16.79
C ASP A 94 3.24 8.94 17.71
N PHE A 95 4.19 8.20 17.14
CA PHE A 95 5.24 7.49 17.85
C PHE A 95 6.17 8.43 18.62
N ALA A 96 6.58 9.55 17.99
CA ALA A 96 7.41 10.56 18.64
C ALA A 96 6.70 11.20 19.84
N ALA A 97 5.38 11.41 19.73
CA ALA A 97 4.55 11.91 20.83
C ALA A 97 4.20 10.83 21.86
N LYS A 98 4.42 9.55 21.54
CA LYS A 98 3.94 8.38 22.30
C LYS A 98 2.44 8.47 22.58
N ALA A 99 1.69 8.99 21.62
CA ALA A 99 0.30 9.36 21.83
C ALA A 99 -0.63 8.14 21.78
N GLY A 100 -0.31 7.12 20.97
CA GLY A 100 -1.18 5.97 20.79
C GLY A 100 -2.52 6.35 20.16
N SER A 101 -2.52 7.39 19.33
CA SER A 101 -3.74 7.89 18.66
C SER A 101 -4.26 6.92 17.61
N TYR A 102 -3.39 6.01 17.16
CA TYR A 102 -3.72 4.83 16.37
C TYR A 102 -3.41 3.60 17.22
N ASP A 103 -4.42 2.80 17.53
CA ASP A 103 -4.27 1.60 18.37
C ASP A 103 -3.53 0.49 17.63
N PHE A 104 -3.76 0.40 16.33
CA PHE A 104 -3.03 -0.45 15.40
C PHE A 104 -2.90 0.25 14.04
N PHE A 105 -2.05 -0.27 13.18
CA PHE A 105 -1.72 0.35 11.90
C PHE A 105 -1.28 -0.68 10.87
N VAL A 106 -1.40 -0.33 9.59
CA VAL A 106 -0.76 -1.09 8.50
C VAL A 106 0.74 -0.83 8.54
N ILE A 107 1.53 -1.90 8.52
CA ILE A 107 2.99 -1.84 8.48
C ILE A 107 3.48 -2.49 7.17
N ASP A 108 4.43 -1.85 6.51
CA ASP A 108 5.16 -2.48 5.40
C ASP A 108 6.33 -3.31 5.94
N CYS A 109 6.69 -4.41 5.28
CA CYS A 109 7.84 -5.23 5.65
C CYS A 109 9.15 -4.44 5.74
N ILE A 110 9.32 -3.37 4.96
CA ILE A 110 10.52 -2.53 5.03
C ILE A 110 10.60 -1.70 6.33
N GLU A 111 9.47 -1.50 7.02
CA GLU A 111 9.36 -0.69 8.23
C GLU A 111 9.51 -1.51 9.52
N VAL A 112 9.24 -2.82 9.47
CA VAL A 112 9.18 -3.69 10.66
C VAL A 112 10.43 -3.62 11.51
N ALA A 113 11.62 -3.68 10.89
CA ALA A 113 12.88 -3.63 11.62
C ALA A 113 13.07 -2.29 12.36
N GLU A 114 12.80 -1.16 11.68
CA GLU A 114 12.91 0.18 12.26
C GLU A 114 11.94 0.33 13.44
N TYR A 115 10.67 -0.04 13.24
CA TYR A 115 9.64 0.18 14.24
C TYR A 115 9.79 -0.75 15.45
N ALA A 116 10.27 -1.98 15.22
CA ALA A 116 10.62 -2.92 16.29
C ALA A 116 11.80 -2.39 17.13
N GLU A 117 12.89 -1.98 16.48
CA GLU A 117 14.09 -1.49 17.17
C GLU A 117 13.83 -0.19 17.94
N ALA A 118 12.99 0.70 17.40
CA ALA A 118 12.57 1.93 18.07
C ALA A 118 11.53 1.70 19.19
N GLY A 119 10.96 0.50 19.30
CA GLY A 119 9.92 0.17 20.28
C GLY A 119 8.57 0.84 19.98
N TRP A 120 8.27 1.09 18.70
CA TRP A 120 7.01 1.69 18.24
C TRP A 120 5.95 0.63 17.89
N ALA A 121 6.38 -0.53 17.38
CA ALA A 121 5.52 -1.69 17.19
C ALA A 121 5.56 -2.60 18.42
N LEU A 122 4.40 -3.03 18.89
CA LEU A 122 4.28 -3.98 19.99
C LEU A 122 4.74 -5.38 19.53
N ASP A 123 5.54 -6.04 20.35
CA ASP A 123 5.86 -7.45 20.15
C ASP A 123 4.65 -8.32 20.50
N VAL A 124 4.16 -9.07 19.51
CA VAL A 124 2.97 -9.93 19.60
C VAL A 124 3.32 -11.42 19.58
N THR A 125 4.61 -11.78 19.75
CA THR A 125 5.10 -13.17 19.64
C THR A 125 4.30 -14.17 20.47
N ASP A 126 3.93 -13.80 21.69
CA ASP A 126 3.19 -14.69 22.61
C ASP A 126 1.73 -14.89 22.19
N TRP A 127 1.20 -14.04 21.30
CA TRP A 127 -0.14 -14.16 20.76
C TRP A 127 -0.21 -14.93 19.43
N VAL A 128 0.92 -15.05 18.71
CA VAL A 128 0.99 -15.80 17.45
C VAL A 128 1.09 -17.30 17.74
N THR A 129 -0.02 -18.02 17.52
CA THR A 129 -0.10 -19.46 17.80
C THR A 129 0.63 -20.31 16.73
N PRO A 130 1.01 -21.57 17.05
CA PRO A 130 1.57 -22.48 16.05
C PRO A 130 0.69 -22.66 14.81
N GLU A 131 -0.63 -22.72 14.99
CA GLU A 131 -1.60 -22.88 13.90
C GLU A 131 -1.61 -21.66 12.98
N MET A 132 -1.46 -20.45 13.53
CA MET A 132 -1.30 -19.23 12.72
C MET A 132 -0.01 -19.29 11.89
N LYS A 133 1.10 -19.71 12.50
CA LYS A 133 2.41 -19.81 11.82
C LYS A 133 2.37 -20.81 10.67
N GLU A 134 1.60 -21.89 10.81
CA GLU A 134 1.44 -22.90 9.75
C GLU A 134 0.54 -22.41 8.60
N ASP A 135 -0.46 -21.56 8.88
CA ASP A 135 -1.39 -21.01 7.89
C ASP A 135 -0.78 -19.83 7.09
N ILE A 136 0.20 -19.11 7.66
CA ILE A 136 0.85 -17.96 7.04
C ILE A 136 1.94 -18.41 6.04
N LEU A 137 1.96 -17.79 4.85
CA LEU A 137 2.99 -18.03 3.84
C LEU A 137 4.39 -17.60 4.37
N PRO A 138 5.45 -18.41 4.16
CA PRO A 138 6.77 -18.12 4.73
C PRO A 138 7.32 -16.73 4.43
N PHE A 139 7.24 -16.25 3.19
CA PHE A 139 7.75 -14.92 2.82
C PHE A 139 6.98 -13.79 3.51
N ALA A 140 5.69 -13.98 3.75
CA ALA A 140 4.86 -13.00 4.44
C ALA A 140 5.18 -12.99 5.94
N ALA A 141 5.42 -14.16 6.54
CA ALA A 141 5.90 -14.26 7.91
C ALA A 141 7.24 -13.56 8.11
N GLU A 142 8.21 -13.78 7.21
CA GLU A 142 9.52 -13.11 7.25
C GLU A 142 9.37 -11.60 7.25
N GLY A 143 8.43 -11.06 6.48
CA GLY A 143 8.14 -9.63 6.45
C GLY A 143 7.65 -9.04 7.77
N MET A 144 7.15 -9.85 8.71
CA MET A 144 6.60 -9.41 10.01
C MET A 144 7.47 -9.79 11.21
N ILE A 145 8.63 -10.42 10.98
CA ILE A 145 9.53 -10.91 12.01
C ILE A 145 10.81 -10.07 12.05
N TYR A 146 11.19 -9.62 13.24
CA TYR A 146 12.49 -9.01 13.48
C TYR A 146 13.17 -9.67 14.68
N GLN A 147 14.42 -10.13 14.48
CA GLN A 147 15.21 -10.86 15.49
C GLN A 147 14.46 -12.03 16.15
N GLY A 148 13.67 -12.77 15.37
CA GLY A 148 12.91 -13.93 15.83
C GLY A 148 11.62 -13.62 16.60
N ARG A 149 11.22 -12.33 16.67
CA ARG A 149 9.98 -11.88 17.31
C ARG A 149 9.00 -11.33 16.29
N TRP A 150 7.71 -11.56 16.52
CA TRP A 150 6.62 -11.09 15.67
C TRP A 150 6.18 -9.69 16.07
N TYR A 151 6.05 -8.79 15.09
CA TYR A 151 5.59 -7.42 15.31
C TYR A 151 4.26 -7.11 14.63
N GLY A 152 3.62 -8.11 14.03
CA GLY A 152 2.32 -7.97 13.38
C GLY A 152 1.85 -9.30 12.80
N LEU A 153 0.67 -9.29 12.20
CA LEU A 153 0.18 -10.39 11.35
C LEU A 153 0.13 -9.94 9.90
N PRO A 154 0.65 -10.73 8.95
CA PRO A 154 0.54 -10.39 7.53
C PRO A 154 -0.92 -10.32 7.12
N PHE A 155 -1.31 -9.19 6.55
CA PHE A 155 -2.68 -8.91 6.11
C PHE A 155 -2.76 -8.94 4.57
N ILE A 156 -1.71 -8.47 3.90
CA ILE A 156 -1.55 -8.50 2.45
C ILE A 156 -0.25 -9.24 2.15
N SER A 157 -0.35 -10.42 1.52
CA SER A 157 0.80 -11.25 1.13
C SER A 157 1.01 -11.13 -0.37
N GLU A 158 1.72 -10.09 -0.80
CA GLU A 158 1.82 -9.77 -2.22
C GLU A 158 3.24 -9.65 -2.78
N TRP A 159 3.31 -9.68 -4.10
CA TRP A 159 4.50 -9.50 -4.92
C TRP A 159 4.12 -8.77 -6.22
N LYS A 160 5.08 -8.10 -6.86
CA LYS A 160 4.86 -7.55 -8.21
C LYS A 160 4.87 -8.68 -9.23
N SER A 161 3.73 -8.92 -9.86
CA SER A 161 3.56 -9.85 -10.96
C SER A 161 3.90 -9.19 -12.30
N THR A 162 4.52 -9.95 -13.20
CA THR A 162 4.67 -9.57 -14.60
C THR A 162 3.36 -9.79 -15.33
N VAL A 163 2.77 -8.71 -15.84
CA VAL A 163 1.48 -8.74 -16.56
C VAL A 163 1.70 -8.31 -18.01
N TYR A 164 1.12 -9.05 -18.96
CA TYR A 164 1.17 -8.71 -20.37
C TYR A 164 -0.19 -8.85 -21.05
N ASN A 165 -0.45 -8.03 -22.07
CA ASN A 165 -1.63 -8.12 -22.92
C ASN A 165 -1.40 -9.20 -23.98
N ALA A 166 -1.94 -10.40 -23.75
CA ALA A 166 -1.73 -11.56 -24.60
C ALA A 166 -2.30 -11.38 -26.01
N ARG A 167 -3.36 -10.57 -26.17
CA ARG A 167 -3.91 -10.20 -27.48
C ARG A 167 -2.87 -9.42 -28.29
N MET A 168 -2.26 -8.39 -27.70
CA MET A 168 -1.25 -7.57 -28.38
C MET A 168 -0.01 -8.39 -28.76
N PHE A 169 0.45 -9.26 -27.87
CA PHE A 169 1.56 -10.17 -28.17
C PHE A 169 1.22 -11.11 -29.34
N SER A 170 0.02 -11.70 -29.33
CA SER A 170 -0.44 -12.60 -30.41
C SER A 170 -0.58 -11.88 -31.75
N GLU A 171 -1.15 -10.66 -31.77
CA GLU A 171 -1.26 -9.83 -32.97
C GLU A 171 0.11 -9.41 -33.53
N ALA A 172 1.13 -9.31 -32.67
CA ALA A 172 2.52 -9.09 -33.08
C ALA A 172 3.26 -10.38 -33.47
N GLY A 173 2.60 -11.54 -33.39
CA GLY A 173 3.14 -12.85 -33.81
C GLY A 173 3.82 -13.66 -32.70
N PHE A 174 3.52 -13.39 -31.44
CA PHE A 174 4.10 -14.09 -30.28
C PHE A 174 3.03 -14.73 -29.41
N ASP A 175 3.17 -16.04 -29.15
CA ASP A 175 2.25 -16.79 -28.29
C ASP A 175 2.68 -16.81 -26.82
N GLN A 176 3.91 -16.38 -26.52
CA GLN A 176 4.51 -16.40 -25.19
C GLN A 176 5.41 -15.18 -24.98
N LEU A 177 5.53 -14.77 -23.72
CA LEU A 177 6.49 -13.77 -23.28
C LEU A 177 7.92 -14.31 -23.44
N ALA A 178 8.83 -13.45 -23.86
CA ALA A 178 10.25 -13.75 -24.00
C ALA A 178 10.89 -14.19 -22.69
N SER A 179 11.84 -15.12 -22.77
CA SER A 179 12.61 -15.56 -21.61
C SER A 179 13.77 -14.63 -21.28
N THR A 180 14.31 -13.93 -22.29
CA THR A 180 15.44 -13.00 -22.13
C THR A 180 15.04 -11.55 -22.41
N PHE A 181 15.77 -10.59 -21.83
CA PHE A 181 15.51 -9.17 -22.08
C PHE A 181 15.78 -8.75 -23.53
N ASP A 182 16.74 -9.37 -24.21
CA ASP A 182 17.01 -9.08 -25.63
C ASP A 182 15.83 -9.51 -26.52
N GLU A 183 15.30 -10.72 -26.30
CA GLU A 183 14.09 -11.18 -26.99
C GLU A 183 12.86 -10.34 -26.61
N PHE A 184 12.76 -9.91 -25.34
CA PHE A 184 11.67 -9.06 -24.87
C PHE A 184 11.66 -7.71 -25.59
N VAL A 185 12.83 -7.10 -25.81
CA VAL A 185 12.96 -5.88 -26.62
C VAL A 185 12.44 -6.10 -28.05
N VAL A 186 12.77 -7.24 -28.67
CA VAL A 186 12.27 -7.60 -30.01
C VAL A 186 10.74 -7.71 -30.02
N GLN A 187 10.14 -8.35 -29.02
CA GLN A 187 8.68 -8.47 -28.90
C GLN A 187 8.02 -7.08 -28.75
N CYS A 188 8.56 -6.24 -27.87
CA CYS A 188 8.07 -4.88 -27.66
C CYS A 188 8.11 -4.04 -28.94
N GLN A 189 9.24 -4.07 -29.67
CA GLN A 189 9.39 -3.33 -30.93
C GLN A 189 8.46 -3.84 -32.02
N ALA A 190 8.18 -5.15 -32.08
CA ALA A 190 7.22 -5.72 -33.02
C ALA A 190 5.78 -5.28 -32.71
N ILE A 191 5.39 -5.24 -31.43
CA ILE A 191 4.09 -4.70 -30.98
C ILE A 191 3.94 -3.23 -31.40
N GLN A 192 4.96 -2.40 -31.17
CA GLN A 192 4.96 -0.99 -31.58
C GLN A 192 4.90 -0.85 -33.12
N LYS A 193 5.65 -1.66 -33.85
CA LYS A 193 5.66 -1.66 -35.33
C LYS A 193 4.32 -2.08 -35.93
N ALA A 194 3.58 -2.97 -35.26
CA ALA A 194 2.21 -3.34 -35.63
C ALA A 194 1.20 -2.20 -35.38
N GLY A 195 1.61 -1.10 -34.73
CA GLY A 195 0.77 0.06 -34.46
C GLY A 195 -0.22 -0.15 -33.33
N LEU A 196 0.01 -1.17 -32.48
CA LEU A 196 -0.89 -1.53 -31.38
C LEU A 196 -0.81 -0.53 -30.22
N VAL A 197 0.40 -0.06 -29.92
CA VAL A 197 0.70 0.94 -28.89
C VAL A 197 1.90 1.78 -29.31
N LYS A 198 2.05 2.98 -28.73
CA LYS A 198 3.20 3.86 -28.99
C LYS A 198 4.47 3.36 -28.29
N TYR A 199 4.34 2.98 -27.03
CA TYR A 199 5.37 2.35 -26.21
C TYR A 199 4.81 1.03 -25.69
N ALA A 200 5.60 -0.05 -25.76
CA ALA A 200 5.13 -1.36 -25.34
C ALA A 200 5.01 -1.50 -23.83
N THR A 201 5.80 -0.74 -23.07
CA THR A 201 5.91 -0.87 -21.61
C THR A 201 5.79 0.48 -20.91
N ALA A 202 5.27 0.48 -19.69
CA ALA A 202 5.40 1.58 -18.73
C ALA A 202 5.69 1.02 -17.34
N TRP A 203 6.34 1.82 -16.50
CA TRP A 203 6.88 1.40 -15.21
C TRP A 203 6.66 2.45 -14.13
N SER A 204 6.66 2.01 -12.86
CA SER A 204 6.37 2.87 -11.71
C SER A 204 7.65 3.54 -11.23
N TRP A 205 8.28 4.38 -12.08
CA TRP A 205 9.61 4.94 -11.85
C TRP A 205 9.61 6.37 -11.31
N PHE A 206 8.48 6.84 -10.77
CA PHE A 206 8.44 8.05 -9.95
C PHE A 206 9.48 7.97 -8.82
N GLN A 207 10.03 9.13 -8.40
CA GLN A 207 11.05 9.20 -7.34
C GLN A 207 10.44 8.90 -5.95
N GLY A 208 10.09 7.64 -5.72
CA GLY A 208 9.55 7.09 -4.50
C GLY A 208 9.87 5.60 -4.38
N GLU A 209 9.23 4.94 -3.42
CA GLU A 209 9.39 3.49 -3.17
C GLU A 209 9.08 2.64 -4.40
N CYS A 210 8.06 3.02 -5.19
CA CYS A 210 7.63 2.33 -6.40
C CYS A 210 8.78 2.02 -7.37
N LEU A 211 9.71 2.98 -7.54
CA LEU A 211 10.92 2.83 -8.34
C LEU A 211 11.87 1.80 -7.75
N ILE A 212 12.05 1.81 -6.43
CA ILE A 212 12.92 0.85 -5.75
C ILE A 212 12.34 -0.56 -5.85
N CYS A 213 11.03 -0.74 -5.73
CA CYS A 213 10.38 -2.03 -5.93
C CYS A 213 10.63 -2.58 -7.34
N ASP A 214 10.41 -1.76 -8.38
CA ASP A 214 10.69 -2.16 -9.77
C ASP A 214 12.19 -2.45 -9.98
N PHE A 215 13.07 -1.62 -9.42
CA PHE A 215 14.50 -1.80 -9.54
C PHE A 215 15.01 -3.06 -8.83
N VAL A 216 14.47 -3.42 -7.65
CA VAL A 216 14.78 -4.67 -6.95
C VAL A 216 14.41 -5.87 -7.82
N ALA A 217 13.20 -5.89 -8.37
CA ALA A 217 12.74 -6.97 -9.25
C ALA A 217 13.61 -7.09 -10.51
N LEU A 218 13.91 -5.97 -11.17
CA LEU A 218 14.76 -5.94 -12.35
C LEU A 218 16.20 -6.36 -12.03
N ALA A 219 16.81 -5.82 -10.97
CA ALA A 219 18.16 -6.19 -10.54
C ALA A 219 18.26 -7.69 -10.32
N ALA A 220 17.28 -8.31 -9.65
CA ALA A 220 17.24 -9.76 -9.47
C ALA A 220 17.12 -10.52 -10.80
N CYS A 221 16.30 -10.05 -11.74
CA CYS A 221 16.20 -10.64 -13.09
C CYS A 221 17.51 -10.53 -13.89
N PHE A 222 18.39 -9.58 -13.55
CA PHE A 222 19.73 -9.44 -14.11
C PHE A 222 20.83 -10.15 -13.29
N GLY A 223 20.45 -10.97 -12.28
CA GLY A 223 21.38 -11.69 -11.41
C GLY A 223 22.10 -10.77 -10.40
N GLY A 224 21.55 -9.59 -10.15
CA GLY A 224 22.01 -8.63 -9.15
C GLY A 224 21.51 -8.94 -7.75
N GLN A 225 22.22 -8.42 -6.75
CA GLN A 225 21.87 -8.49 -5.33
C GLN A 225 22.02 -7.09 -4.72
N PHE A 226 21.23 -6.79 -3.71
CA PHE A 226 21.33 -5.51 -2.99
C PHE A 226 22.36 -5.56 -1.88
N PHE A 227 22.49 -6.70 -1.22
CA PHE A 227 23.41 -6.93 -0.12
C PHE A 227 24.01 -8.34 -0.20
N ASP A 228 25.22 -8.51 0.34
CA ASP A 228 25.80 -9.83 0.60
C ASP A 228 25.31 -10.42 1.93
N GLU A 229 25.76 -11.65 2.25
CA GLU A 229 25.43 -12.34 3.52
C GLU A 229 25.91 -11.61 4.78
N GLN A 230 26.79 -10.61 4.64
CA GLN A 230 27.30 -9.77 5.73
C GLN A 230 26.65 -8.38 5.76
N ASN A 231 25.58 -8.17 4.97
CA ASN A 231 24.89 -6.89 4.80
C ASN A 231 25.73 -5.77 4.16
N ASN A 232 26.82 -6.09 3.46
CA ASN A 232 27.53 -5.09 2.67
C ASN A 232 26.76 -4.79 1.37
N PRO A 233 26.65 -3.51 0.96
CA PRO A 233 25.89 -3.14 -0.22
C PRO A 233 26.54 -3.62 -1.53
N LEU A 234 25.74 -4.25 -2.39
CA LEU A 234 26.09 -4.76 -3.72
C LEU A 234 25.29 -4.13 -4.86
N PHE A 235 24.31 -3.26 -4.55
CA PHE A 235 23.41 -2.65 -5.54
C PHE A 235 24.12 -1.81 -6.62
N ASN A 236 25.39 -1.45 -6.41
CA ASN A 236 26.23 -0.70 -7.35
C ASN A 236 27.21 -1.59 -8.13
N GLN A 237 26.99 -2.91 -8.18
CA GLN A 237 27.85 -3.88 -8.84
C GLN A 237 27.06 -4.87 -9.71
N GLY A 238 27.76 -5.53 -10.64
CA GLY A 238 27.25 -6.69 -11.39
C GLY A 238 25.88 -6.51 -12.02
N GLY A 239 24.97 -7.45 -11.76
CA GLY A 239 23.62 -7.47 -12.33
C GLY A 239 22.77 -6.25 -12.00
N ALA A 240 22.96 -5.60 -10.85
CA ALA A 240 22.21 -4.39 -10.49
C ALA A 240 22.57 -3.20 -11.38
N VAL A 241 23.85 -3.05 -11.75
CA VAL A 241 24.30 -2.04 -12.72
C VAL A 241 23.77 -2.37 -14.12
N ASN A 242 23.75 -3.65 -14.51
CA ASN A 242 23.18 -4.08 -15.79
C ASN A 242 21.68 -3.79 -15.88
N ALA A 243 20.93 -4.01 -14.80
CA ALA A 243 19.51 -3.67 -14.72
C ALA A 243 19.29 -2.17 -14.88
N LEU A 244 20.05 -1.33 -14.16
CA LEU A 244 19.96 0.12 -14.30
C LEU A 244 20.29 0.57 -15.73
N GLN A 245 21.33 0.00 -16.35
CA GLN A 245 21.68 0.30 -17.72
C GLN A 245 20.55 -0.12 -18.68
N TRP A 246 19.91 -1.27 -18.45
CA TRP A 246 18.74 -1.70 -19.24
C TRP A 246 17.56 -0.75 -19.05
N MET A 247 17.28 -0.27 -17.84
CA MET A 247 16.22 0.73 -17.61
C MET A 247 16.46 1.99 -18.46
N VAL A 248 17.70 2.51 -18.47
CA VAL A 248 18.10 3.67 -19.29
C VAL A 248 17.98 3.35 -20.78
N ASP A 249 18.53 2.22 -21.23
CA ASP A 249 18.49 1.80 -22.63
C ASP A 249 17.05 1.57 -23.11
N SER A 250 16.16 1.05 -22.26
CA SER A 250 14.75 0.80 -22.59
C SER A 250 14.00 2.08 -22.98
N ILE A 251 14.37 3.22 -22.38
CA ILE A 251 13.84 4.53 -22.72
C ILE A 251 14.55 5.11 -23.93
N TYR A 252 15.88 5.20 -23.90
CA TYR A 252 16.63 6.08 -24.81
C TYR A 252 17.24 5.39 -26.03
N LYS A 253 17.41 4.07 -25.99
CA LYS A 253 18.06 3.29 -27.05
C LYS A 253 17.09 2.36 -27.76
N TYR A 254 16.30 1.61 -26.99
CA TYR A 254 15.31 0.68 -27.52
C TYR A 254 13.96 1.36 -27.77
N GLU A 255 13.68 2.45 -27.05
CA GLU A 255 12.44 3.24 -27.14
C GLU A 255 11.17 2.38 -26.94
N ILE A 256 11.25 1.40 -26.04
CA ILE A 256 10.15 0.47 -25.71
C ILE A 256 9.39 0.88 -24.45
N THR A 257 9.99 1.72 -23.63
CA THR A 257 9.43 2.23 -22.38
C THR A 257 8.90 3.64 -22.57
N ASP A 258 7.68 3.91 -22.12
CA ASP A 258 7.15 5.28 -22.08
C ASP A 258 8.04 6.14 -21.16
N PRO A 259 8.66 7.23 -21.66
CA PRO A 259 9.47 8.13 -20.83
C PRO A 259 8.68 8.76 -19.66
N ALA A 260 7.35 8.82 -19.75
CA ALA A 260 6.48 9.26 -18.65
C ALA A 260 6.55 8.34 -17.42
N SER A 261 7.12 7.13 -17.55
CA SER A 261 7.40 6.22 -16.43
C SER A 261 8.19 6.90 -15.31
N LEU A 262 9.07 7.87 -15.62
CA LEU A 262 9.82 8.65 -14.62
C LEU A 262 8.94 9.52 -13.71
N THR A 263 7.66 9.68 -14.05
CA THR A 263 6.66 10.42 -13.29
C THR A 263 5.48 9.56 -12.85
N PHE A 264 5.43 8.29 -13.26
CA PHE A 264 4.34 7.38 -12.94
C PHE A 264 4.60 6.65 -11.63
N THR A 265 3.56 6.63 -10.80
CA THR A 265 3.40 5.68 -9.70
C THR A 265 2.70 4.42 -10.22
N GLU A 266 2.42 3.47 -9.33
CA GLU A 266 1.62 2.29 -9.64
C GLU A 266 0.26 2.65 -10.26
N SER A 267 -0.39 3.71 -9.80
CA SER A 267 -1.72 4.11 -10.28
C SER A 267 -1.71 4.46 -11.77
N GLU A 268 -0.74 5.26 -12.23
CA GLU A 268 -0.66 5.63 -13.64
C GLU A 268 -0.32 4.43 -14.54
N VAL A 269 0.51 3.50 -14.07
CA VAL A 269 0.81 2.25 -14.81
C VAL A 269 -0.43 1.36 -14.87
N ASP A 270 -1.16 1.28 -13.77
CA ASP A 270 -2.40 0.50 -13.66
C ASP A 270 -3.48 1.02 -14.61
N ASP A 271 -3.62 2.34 -14.70
CA ASP A 271 -4.53 3.03 -15.63
C ASP A 271 -4.11 2.81 -17.08
N ALA A 272 -2.83 2.96 -17.42
CA ALA A 272 -2.32 2.75 -18.76
C ALA A 272 -2.57 1.32 -19.27
N MET A 273 -2.37 0.31 -18.40
CA MET A 273 -2.64 -1.09 -18.74
C MET A 273 -4.14 -1.35 -18.91
N GLN A 274 -4.99 -0.82 -18.01
CA GLN A 274 -6.45 -0.94 -18.11
C GLN A 274 -7.01 -0.24 -19.35
N ALA A 275 -6.41 0.88 -19.76
CA ALA A 275 -6.77 1.60 -20.97
C ALA A 275 -6.32 0.90 -22.26
N GLY A 276 -5.44 -0.12 -22.17
CA GLY A 276 -4.84 -0.79 -23.30
C GLY A 276 -3.80 0.07 -24.03
N GLU A 277 -3.14 0.99 -23.31
CA GLU A 277 -2.13 1.91 -23.87
C GLU A 277 -0.71 1.34 -23.83
N ILE A 278 -0.50 0.27 -23.05
CA ILE A 278 0.73 -0.51 -22.97
C ILE A 278 0.42 -2.00 -23.09
N ALA A 279 1.44 -2.78 -23.44
CA ALA A 279 1.33 -4.24 -23.58
C ALA A 279 1.94 -5.01 -22.41
N PHE A 280 2.75 -4.36 -21.57
CA PHE A 280 3.47 -4.99 -20.47
C PHE A 280 3.67 -4.03 -19.29
N SER A 281 3.53 -4.54 -18.06
CA SER A 281 3.80 -3.81 -16.80
C SER A 281 4.05 -4.77 -15.63
N PHE A 282 4.76 -4.31 -14.61
CA PHE A 282 4.73 -4.94 -13.28
C PHE A 282 3.53 -4.41 -12.47
N ARG A 283 2.82 -5.30 -11.77
CA ARG A 283 1.65 -4.94 -10.95
C ARG A 283 1.57 -5.74 -9.66
N TRP A 284 1.17 -5.09 -8.57
CA TRP A 284 0.97 -5.70 -7.26
C TRP A 284 -0.30 -6.56 -7.18
N GLY A 285 -0.39 -7.36 -6.11
CA GLY A 285 -1.57 -8.12 -5.71
C GLY A 285 -2.14 -9.08 -6.76
N LEU A 286 -3.45 -8.96 -7.01
CA LEU A 286 -4.24 -9.79 -7.92
C LEU A 286 -4.60 -9.00 -9.19
N PRO A 287 -3.63 -8.66 -10.06
CA PRO A 287 -3.83 -7.66 -11.11
C PRO A 287 -4.86 -8.05 -12.17
N LEU A 288 -5.15 -9.35 -12.31
CA LEU A 288 -6.16 -9.83 -13.25
C LEU A 288 -7.60 -9.50 -12.80
N ILE A 289 -7.87 -9.25 -11.52
CA ILE A 289 -9.21 -8.87 -11.05
C ILE A 289 -9.64 -7.51 -11.65
N PRO A 290 -8.91 -6.40 -11.41
CA PRO A 290 -9.29 -5.12 -12.01
C PRO A 290 -9.19 -5.12 -13.54
N LEU A 291 -8.22 -5.83 -14.13
CA LEU A 291 -8.09 -5.93 -15.59
C LEU A 291 -9.27 -6.66 -16.25
N ASN A 292 -9.97 -7.55 -15.53
CA ASN A 292 -11.17 -8.23 -16.00
C ASN A 292 -12.49 -7.57 -15.54
N ASN A 293 -12.43 -6.40 -14.89
CA ASN A 293 -13.62 -5.64 -14.56
C ASN A 293 -14.02 -4.71 -15.73
N PRO A 294 -15.15 -4.96 -16.41
CA PRO A 294 -15.57 -4.16 -17.57
C PRO A 294 -15.98 -2.72 -17.24
N GLU A 295 -16.16 -2.36 -15.97
CA GLU A 295 -16.49 -1.00 -15.55
C GLU A 295 -15.26 -0.06 -15.57
N ILE A 296 -14.06 -0.61 -15.42
CA ILE A 296 -12.81 0.17 -15.30
C ILE A 296 -11.74 -0.22 -16.34
N SER A 297 -11.82 -1.42 -16.93
CA SER A 297 -10.83 -1.94 -17.88
C SER A 297 -11.39 -2.09 -19.29
N LYS A 298 -10.59 -1.69 -20.29
CA LYS A 298 -10.86 -1.88 -21.72
C LYS A 298 -10.26 -3.17 -22.28
N VAL A 299 -9.44 -3.88 -21.50
CA VAL A 299 -8.67 -5.06 -21.91
C VAL A 299 -9.16 -6.36 -21.25
N VAL A 300 -10.47 -6.43 -20.98
CA VAL A 300 -11.11 -7.57 -20.33
C VAL A 300 -10.86 -8.86 -21.10
N GLY A 301 -10.31 -9.86 -20.42
CA GLY A 301 -9.95 -11.16 -21.00
C GLY A 301 -8.70 -11.17 -21.86
N GLU A 302 -7.99 -10.03 -22.01
CA GLU A 302 -6.82 -9.92 -22.88
C GLU A 302 -5.50 -10.13 -22.12
N CYS A 303 -5.46 -9.86 -20.82
CA CYS A 303 -4.24 -9.86 -20.03
C CYS A 303 -3.97 -11.21 -19.34
N LYS A 304 -2.67 -11.54 -19.20
CA LYS A 304 -2.18 -12.73 -18.48
C LYS A 304 -0.99 -12.38 -17.60
N ILE A 305 -0.73 -13.22 -16.60
CA ILE A 305 0.49 -13.18 -15.80
C ILE A 305 1.53 -14.11 -16.46
N GLY A 306 2.78 -13.67 -16.50
CA GLY A 306 3.91 -14.43 -17.03
C GLY A 306 5.12 -14.36 -16.10
N LEU A 307 6.17 -15.11 -16.43
CA LEU A 307 7.47 -14.97 -15.78
C LEU A 307 8.22 -13.78 -16.37
N SER A 308 8.87 -12.99 -15.52
CA SER A 308 9.72 -11.89 -15.98
C SER A 308 10.87 -12.42 -16.85
N PRO A 309 11.27 -11.72 -17.92
CA PRO A 309 12.52 -12.04 -18.62
C PRO A 309 13.71 -12.00 -17.65
N SER A 310 14.77 -12.77 -17.95
CA SER A 310 15.99 -12.82 -17.13
C SER A 310 17.25 -12.82 -18.00
N TYR A 311 18.41 -12.55 -17.38
CA TYR A 311 19.69 -12.47 -18.09
C TYR A 311 20.09 -13.78 -18.79
N ASP A 312 19.62 -14.93 -18.32
CA ASP A 312 19.95 -16.24 -18.86
C ASP A 312 18.74 -17.06 -19.34
N GLY A 313 17.55 -16.45 -19.31
CA GLY A 313 16.30 -17.10 -19.70
C GLY A 313 15.80 -18.17 -18.73
N LYS A 314 16.39 -18.29 -17.54
CA LYS A 314 16.09 -19.37 -16.58
C LYS A 314 15.73 -18.85 -15.20
N HIS A 315 16.33 -17.75 -14.77
CA HIS A 315 16.16 -17.23 -13.40
C HIS A 315 15.32 -15.94 -13.38
N SER A 316 14.03 -16.08 -13.68
CA SER A 316 13.05 -15.00 -13.49
C SER A 316 12.91 -14.64 -12.02
N ALA A 317 12.72 -13.35 -11.74
CA ALA A 317 12.53 -12.84 -10.40
C ALA A 317 11.36 -11.84 -10.31
N CYS A 318 10.96 -11.56 -9.09
CA CYS A 318 10.00 -10.52 -8.72
C CYS A 318 10.44 -9.87 -7.40
N VAL A 319 9.69 -8.86 -6.96
CA VAL A 319 9.83 -8.28 -5.62
C VAL A 319 8.61 -8.67 -4.79
N SER A 320 8.86 -9.15 -3.57
CA SER A 320 7.84 -9.37 -2.54
C SER A 320 7.66 -8.11 -1.69
N GLY A 321 6.43 -7.77 -1.33
CA GLY A 321 6.12 -6.66 -0.44
C GLY A 321 4.95 -7.01 0.48
N PRO A 322 5.11 -8.00 1.38
CA PRO A 322 4.03 -8.32 2.31
C PRO A 322 3.82 -7.16 3.28
N MET A 323 2.56 -6.74 3.43
CA MET A 323 2.15 -5.80 4.47
C MET A 323 1.38 -6.52 5.57
N GLY A 324 1.45 -5.98 6.77
CA GLY A 324 0.79 -6.52 7.95
C GLY A 324 -0.03 -5.49 8.70
N LEU A 325 -0.70 -5.98 9.73
CA LEU A 325 -1.29 -5.16 10.78
C LEU A 325 -0.42 -5.30 12.03
N SER A 326 -0.01 -4.17 12.58
CA SER A 326 0.81 -4.05 13.80
C SER A 326 0.12 -3.24 14.87
N ILE A 327 0.39 -3.55 16.13
CA ILE A 327 -0.17 -2.83 17.27
C ILE A 327 0.80 -1.73 17.68
N ASN A 328 0.27 -0.53 17.93
CA ASN A 328 1.07 0.58 18.45
C ASN A 328 1.50 0.29 19.88
N ALA A 329 2.79 0.32 20.17
CA ALA A 329 3.32 0.03 21.50
C ALA A 329 2.79 0.98 22.60
N PHE A 330 2.20 2.12 22.23
CA PHE A 330 1.64 3.12 23.14
C PHE A 330 0.10 3.07 23.25
N THR A 331 -0.58 2.12 22.59
CA THR A 331 -2.03 1.94 22.74
C THR A 331 -2.43 1.61 24.18
N LYS A 332 -3.65 2.00 24.55
CA LYS A 332 -4.30 1.59 25.81
C LYS A 332 -5.16 0.33 25.65
N HIS A 333 -5.31 -0.17 24.43
CA HIS A 333 -6.22 -1.26 24.05
C HIS A 333 -5.49 -2.38 23.26
N PRO A 334 -4.36 -2.92 23.78
CA PRO A 334 -3.55 -3.85 23.01
C PRO A 334 -4.23 -5.20 22.79
N GLU A 335 -5.06 -5.66 23.74
CA GLU A 335 -5.81 -6.91 23.61
C GLU A 335 -6.95 -6.79 22.59
N GLU A 336 -7.68 -5.67 22.60
CA GLU A 336 -8.74 -5.39 21.63
C GLU A 336 -8.17 -5.16 20.23
N ALA A 337 -7.04 -4.46 20.11
CA ALA A 337 -6.32 -4.32 18.85
C ALA A 337 -5.89 -5.70 18.30
N TRP A 338 -5.40 -6.60 19.15
CA TRP A 338 -5.08 -7.97 18.74
C TRP A 338 -6.28 -8.74 18.22
N GLN A 339 -7.47 -8.55 18.81
CA GLN A 339 -8.70 -9.17 18.28
C GLN A 339 -8.99 -8.69 16.85
N VAL A 340 -8.76 -7.42 16.54
CA VAL A 340 -8.89 -6.90 15.17
C VAL A 340 -7.87 -7.54 14.23
N LEU A 341 -6.59 -7.58 14.62
CA LEU A 341 -5.52 -8.20 13.85
C LEU A 341 -5.88 -9.64 13.49
N ASN A 342 -6.27 -10.45 14.48
CA ASN A 342 -6.64 -11.84 14.26
C ASN A 342 -7.92 -11.99 13.41
N PHE A 343 -8.90 -11.10 13.58
CA PHE A 343 -10.13 -11.13 12.78
C PHE A 343 -9.88 -10.83 11.29
N ARG A 344 -8.95 -9.90 11.01
CA ARG A 344 -8.62 -9.41 9.67
C ARG A 344 -7.59 -10.27 8.95
N ALA A 345 -6.50 -10.59 9.63
CA ALA A 345 -5.34 -11.29 9.09
C ALA A 345 -5.34 -12.80 9.40
N GLY A 346 -6.17 -13.25 10.33
CA GLY A 346 -6.33 -14.68 10.61
C GLY A 346 -7.05 -15.42 9.48
N ARG A 347 -7.07 -16.74 9.57
CA ARG A 347 -7.57 -17.68 8.53
C ARG A 347 -8.93 -17.31 7.92
N GLU A 348 -9.91 -16.99 8.76
CA GLU A 348 -11.25 -16.63 8.28
C GLU A 348 -11.29 -15.23 7.67
N GLY A 349 -10.45 -14.31 8.15
CA GLY A 349 -10.23 -13.01 7.52
C GLY A 349 -9.67 -13.17 6.11
N ALA A 350 -8.56 -13.89 5.96
CA ALA A 350 -7.94 -14.14 4.66
C ALA A 350 -8.91 -14.73 3.62
N LYS A 351 -9.83 -15.61 4.02
CA LYS A 351 -10.88 -16.16 3.13
C LYS A 351 -11.91 -15.13 2.66
N ARG A 352 -12.17 -14.08 3.44
CA ARG A 352 -13.08 -12.98 3.03
C ARG A 352 -12.39 -11.96 2.13
N ASN A 353 -11.05 -11.92 2.15
CA ASN A 353 -10.23 -11.02 1.34
C ASN A 353 -9.97 -11.56 -0.07
N ALA A 354 -10.11 -12.89 -0.26
CA ALA A 354 -9.93 -13.60 -1.53
C ALA A 354 -11.27 -13.71 -2.29
#